data_AF-A0A927RFW5-F1
#
_entry.id   AF-A0A927RFW5-F1
#
_cell.length_a   1.000
_cell.length_b   1.000
_cell.length_c   1.000
_cell.angle_alpha   90.00
_cell.angle_beta   90.00
_cell.angle_gamma   90.00
#
_symmetry.space_group_name_H-M   'P 1'
#
loop_
_entity.id
_entity.type
_entity.pdbx_description
1 polymer ?
#
loop_
_entity_poly.entity_id
_entity_poly.type
_entity_poly.pdbx_seq_one_letter_code
_entity_poly.pdbx_strand_id
1 'polypeptide(L)'
;MRYARRHHARELTVTEPAHLAVFDVLETAQDGDLRRRPPQDRRGVLERMFRRVPPRSPLTPRHAAAAPDVAQEWYEEKAVAGIEGLMIKPANGPHPPGCG
;
A
#
# COMPACT_ATOMS: atom_id res chain seq x y z
N MET A 1 -6.71 -16.49 27.85
CA MET A 1 -5.50 -15.64 27.86
C MET A 1 -5.55 -14.62 26.70
N ARG A 2 -6.33 -13.53 26.80
CA ARG A 2 -6.46 -12.50 25.73
C ARG A 2 -6.22 -11.05 26.20
N TYR A 3 -5.94 -10.85 27.49
CA TYR A 3 -5.87 -9.52 28.10
C TYR A 3 -4.45 -8.90 28.09
N ALA A 4 -3.39 -9.72 28.18
CA ALA A 4 -1.99 -9.24 28.20
C ALA A 4 -1.50 -8.62 26.88
N ARG A 5 -2.11 -8.98 25.74
CA ARG A 5 -1.68 -8.52 24.41
C ARG A 5 -2.01 -7.06 24.11
N ARG A 6 -3.07 -6.51 24.74
CA ARG A 6 -3.54 -5.14 24.47
C ARG A 6 -2.73 -4.07 25.21
N HIS A 7 -2.25 -4.36 26.43
CA HIS A 7 -1.37 -3.46 27.18
C HIS A 7 -0.06 -3.29 26.43
N HIS A 8 0.51 -4.42 26.00
CA HIS A 8 1.72 -4.44 25.20
C HIS A 8 1.55 -3.73 23.86
N ALA A 9 0.41 -3.89 23.17
CA ALA A 9 0.15 -3.16 21.93
C ALA A 9 0.18 -1.62 22.10
N ARG A 10 -0.30 -1.08 23.23
CA ARG A 10 -0.23 0.36 23.52
C ARG A 10 1.18 0.82 23.83
N GLU A 11 1.92 0.06 24.63
CA GLU A 11 3.34 0.35 24.91
C GLU A 11 4.16 0.36 23.61
N LEU A 12 3.96 -0.65 22.75
CA LEU A 12 4.60 -0.76 21.46
C LEU A 12 4.29 0.42 20.54
N THR A 13 3.09 1.03 20.58
CA THR A 13 2.82 2.22 19.75
C THR A 13 3.68 3.44 20.10
N VAL A 14 4.23 3.49 21.33
CA VAL A 14 5.13 4.57 21.76
C VAL A 14 6.57 4.25 21.42
N THR A 15 7.01 3.00 21.62
CA THR A 15 8.41 2.60 21.41
C THR A 15 8.70 2.19 19.96
N GLU A 16 7.69 1.73 19.23
CA GLU A 16 7.77 1.15 17.89
C GLU A 16 6.60 1.68 17.02
N PRO A 17 6.69 2.94 16.55
CA PRO A 17 5.63 3.52 15.73
C PRO A 17 5.44 2.72 14.43
N ALA A 18 4.21 2.28 14.17
CA ALA A 18 3.86 1.54 12.97
C ALA A 18 3.52 2.48 11.81
N HIS A 19 4.05 2.18 10.63
CA HIS A 19 3.72 2.85 9.38
C HIS A 19 2.90 1.91 8.48
N LEU A 20 1.81 2.40 7.90
CA LEU A 20 0.98 1.63 6.97
C LEU A 20 1.20 2.12 5.53
N ALA A 21 1.99 1.35 4.78
CA ALA A 21 2.20 1.55 3.36
C ALA A 21 1.06 0.90 2.54
N VAL A 22 0.08 1.68 2.13
CA VAL A 22 -1.13 1.21 1.42
C VAL A 22 -0.84 1.09 -0.08
N PHE A 23 -1.19 -0.04 -0.69
CA PHE A 23 -0.85 -0.34 -2.09
C PHE A 23 -2.04 -0.52 -3.03
N ASP A 24 -3.26 -0.65 -2.52
CA ASP A 24 -4.47 -0.87 -3.33
C ASP A 24 -5.71 -0.34 -2.60
N VAL A 25 -6.79 -0.11 -3.36
CA VAL A 25 -8.12 0.20 -2.83
C VAL A 25 -9.12 -0.71 -3.54
N LEU A 26 -9.87 -1.47 -2.75
CA LEU A 26 -10.78 -2.48 -3.27
C LEU A 26 -12.22 -1.98 -3.34
N GLU A 27 -12.58 -1.00 -2.53
CA GLU A 27 -13.94 -0.49 -2.43
C GLU A 27 -13.95 0.88 -1.75
N THR A 28 -14.86 1.76 -2.17
CA THR A 28 -15.14 3.04 -1.47
C THR A 28 -16.64 3.31 -1.45
N ALA A 29 -17.10 4.15 -0.52
CA ALA A 29 -18.50 4.55 -0.48
C ALA A 29 -18.93 5.34 -1.73
N GLN A 30 -17.98 6.05 -2.36
CA GLN A 30 -18.23 6.91 -3.52
C GLN A 30 -18.15 6.15 -4.84
N ASP A 31 -17.22 5.21 -4.98
CA ASP A 31 -16.92 4.53 -6.24
C ASP A 31 -17.43 3.07 -6.29
N GLY A 32 -17.92 2.53 -5.17
CA GLY A 32 -18.40 1.15 -5.04
C GLY A 32 -17.28 0.11 -5.05
N ASP A 33 -17.60 -1.12 -5.46
CA ASP A 33 -16.61 -2.20 -5.63
C ASP A 33 -15.67 -1.90 -6.80
N LEU A 34 -14.37 -1.87 -6.52
CA LEU A 34 -13.30 -1.55 -7.46
C LEU A 34 -12.52 -2.78 -7.90
N ARG A 35 -12.75 -3.96 -7.30
CA ARG A 35 -11.92 -5.16 -7.53
C ARG A 35 -11.83 -5.57 -9.00
N ARG A 36 -12.87 -5.29 -9.80
CA ARG A 36 -12.89 -5.58 -11.25
C ARG A 36 -12.19 -4.54 -12.12
N ARG A 37 -11.87 -3.36 -11.57
CA ARG A 37 -11.23 -2.27 -12.32
C ARG A 37 -9.73 -2.54 -12.49
N PRO A 38 -9.09 -2.04 -13.57
CA PRO A 38 -7.64 -2.08 -13.74
C PRO A 38 -6.87 -1.46 -12.56
N PRO A 39 -5.64 -1.92 -12.25
CA PRO A 39 -4.85 -1.38 -11.14
C PRO A 39 -4.56 0.11 -11.24
N GLN A 40 -4.42 0.66 -12.45
CA GLN A 40 -4.21 2.09 -12.66
C GLN A 40 -5.43 2.92 -12.22
N ASP A 41 -6.65 2.45 -12.52
CA ASP A 41 -7.89 3.11 -12.09
C ASP A 41 -8.01 3.08 -10.55
N ARG A 42 -7.74 1.91 -9.95
CA ARG A 42 -7.74 1.78 -8.49
C ARG A 42 -6.66 2.68 -7.86
N ARG A 43 -5.49 2.77 -8.48
CA ARG A 43 -4.41 3.66 -8.05
C ARG A 43 -4.82 5.12 -8.06
N GLY A 44 -5.50 5.59 -9.10
CA GLY A 44 -6.02 6.95 -9.17
C GLY A 44 -7.03 7.27 -8.06
N VAL A 45 -7.89 6.30 -7.70
CA VAL A 45 -8.80 6.44 -6.54
C VAL A 45 -8.01 6.54 -5.23
N LEU A 46 -7.02 5.66 -5.03
CA LEU A 46 -6.16 5.66 -3.85
C LEU A 46 -5.45 7.01 -3.67
N GLU A 47 -4.81 7.52 -4.72
CA GLU A 47 -4.08 8.79 -4.69
C GLU A 47 -5.02 9.97 -4.39
N ARG A 48 -6.23 9.97 -4.97
CA ARG A 48 -7.26 10.96 -4.65
C ARG A 48 -7.67 10.94 -3.17
N MET A 49 -7.77 9.76 -2.56
CA MET A 49 -8.04 9.64 -1.11
C MET A 49 -6.87 10.17 -0.29
N PHE A 50 -5.63 9.87 -0.68
CA PHE A 50 -4.41 10.29 0.02
C PHE A 50 -4.17 11.81 -0.02
N ARG A 51 -4.75 12.55 -0.98
CA ARG A 51 -4.75 14.02 -0.96
C ARG A 51 -5.40 14.63 0.29
N ARG A 52 -6.22 13.86 1.01
CA ARG A 52 -6.87 14.28 2.26
C ARG A 52 -6.13 13.82 3.51
N VAL A 53 -5.05 13.04 3.36
CA VAL A 53 -4.27 12.52 4.47
C VAL A 53 -3.25 13.58 4.91
N PRO A 54 -3.15 13.91 6.22
CA PRO A 54 -2.18 14.88 6.71
C PRO A 54 -0.72 14.44 6.45
N PRO A 55 0.22 15.37 6.20
CA PRO A 55 1.62 15.05 5.90
C PRO A 55 2.36 14.24 6.97
N ARG A 56 1.96 14.36 8.25
CA ARG A 56 2.57 13.62 9.38
C ARG A 56 1.82 12.33 9.73
N SER A 57 0.95 11.85 8.85
CA SER A 57 0.21 10.61 9.04
C SER A 57 1.13 9.39 8.97
N PRO A 58 0.89 8.34 9.76
CA PRO A 58 1.57 7.05 9.59
C PRO A 58 1.12 6.31 8.31
N LEU A 59 0.10 6.82 7.61
CA LEU A 59 -0.38 6.28 6.34
C LEU A 59 0.42 6.88 5.19
N THR A 60 0.96 6.02 4.33
CA THR A 60 1.61 6.44 3.08
C THR A 60 1.11 5.60 1.90
N PRO A 61 0.89 6.20 0.72
CA PRO A 61 0.68 5.41 -0.47
C PRO A 61 2.01 4.79 -0.90
N ARG A 62 2.03 3.49 -1.17
CA ARG A 62 3.24 2.79 -1.65
C ARG A 62 3.68 3.38 -2.98
N HIS A 63 4.99 3.51 -3.22
CA HIS A 63 5.52 3.92 -4.52
C HIS A 63 5.15 2.92 -5.63
N ALA A 64 4.86 3.41 -6.83
CA ALA A 64 4.56 2.61 -8.01
C ALA A 64 5.04 3.34 -9.27
N ALA A 65 5.54 2.59 -10.25
CA ALA A 65 5.96 3.09 -11.55
C ALA A 65 5.42 2.19 -12.66
N ALA A 66 5.09 2.78 -13.81
CA ALA A 66 4.69 2.06 -15.01
C ALA A 66 5.84 1.91 -16.02
N ALA A 67 6.86 2.76 -15.92
CA ALA A 67 7.98 2.81 -16.84
C ALA A 67 9.04 1.74 -16.45
N PRO A 68 9.46 0.86 -17.38
CA PRO A 68 10.40 -0.22 -17.07
C PRO A 68 11.79 0.26 -16.63
N ASP A 69 12.25 1.38 -17.15
CA ASP A 69 13.50 2.05 -16.77
C ASP A 69 13.49 2.49 -15.31
N VAL A 70 12.40 3.11 -14.85
CA VAL A 70 12.21 3.47 -13.44
C VAL A 70 12.15 2.23 -12.55
N ALA A 71 11.52 1.16 -13.01
CA ALA A 71 11.53 -0.11 -12.29
C ALA A 71 12.95 -0.69 -12.18
N GLN A 72 13.74 -0.65 -13.26
CA GLN A 72 15.12 -1.11 -13.25
C GLN A 72 15.98 -0.32 -12.27
N GLU A 73 15.90 1.01 -12.31
CA GLU A 73 16.58 1.90 -11.38
C GLU A 73 16.23 1.55 -9.93
N TRP A 74 14.94 1.37 -9.63
CA TRP A 74 14.51 1.02 -8.28
C TRP A 74 15.03 -0.35 -7.83
N TYR A 75 15.08 -1.32 -8.73
CA TYR A 75 15.61 -2.65 -8.44
C TYR A 75 17.10 -2.62 -8.10
N GLU A 76 17.88 -1.86 -8.87
CA GLU A 76 19.33 -1.75 -8.70
C GLU A 76 19.71 -0.91 -7.48
N GLU A 77 19.02 0.20 -7.24
CA GLU A 77 19.47 1.20 -6.28
C GLU A 77 18.80 1.09 -4.89
N LYS A 78 17.55 0.59 -4.80
CA LYS A 78 16.79 0.68 -3.54
C LYS A 78 16.99 -0.49 -2.58
N ALA A 79 17.85 -1.46 -2.90
CA ALA A 79 18.28 -2.48 -1.95
C ALA A 79 18.92 -1.84 -0.70
N VAL A 80 19.64 -0.72 -0.86
CA VAL A 80 20.27 0.04 0.24
C VAL A 80 19.24 0.68 1.18
N ALA A 81 18.02 0.95 0.69
CA ALA A 81 16.91 1.50 1.48
C ALA A 81 16.07 0.41 2.18
N GLY A 82 16.50 -0.85 2.15
CA GLY A 82 15.77 -1.98 2.74
C GLY A 82 14.56 -2.42 1.94
N ILE A 83 14.47 -2.08 0.64
CA ILE A 83 13.44 -2.63 -0.25
C ILE A 83 13.86 -4.05 -0.63
N GLU A 84 13.04 -5.04 -0.25
CA GLU A 84 13.30 -6.47 -0.54
C GLU A 84 13.24 -6.82 -2.03
N GLY A 85 12.44 -6.07 -2.79
CA GLY A 85 12.28 -6.29 -4.24
C GLY A 85 11.10 -5.53 -4.83
N LEU A 86 10.75 -5.87 -6.07
CA LEU A 86 9.65 -5.26 -6.81
C LEU A 86 8.47 -6.22 -6.96
N MET A 87 7.28 -5.65 -6.97
CA MET A 87 6.05 -6.37 -7.30
C MET A 87 5.51 -5.88 -8.64
N ILE A 88 5.65 -6.71 -9.66
CA ILE A 88 5.08 -6.45 -10.99
C ILE A 88 3.63 -6.93 -11.00
N LYS A 89 2.71 -6.06 -11.42
CA LYS A 89 1.29 -6.38 -11.57
C LYS A 89 0.87 -6.21 -13.03
N PRO A 90 0.02 -7.08 -13.59
CA PRO A 90 -0.54 -6.88 -14.91
C PRO A 90 -1.22 -5.50 -15.02
N ALA A 91 -0.91 -4.75 -16.07
CA ALA A 91 -1.45 -3.40 -16.27
C ALA A 91 -2.98 -3.39 -16.39
N ASN A 92 -3.53 -4.46 -16.97
CA ASN A 92 -4.95 -4.68 -17.17
C ASN A 92 -5.32 -6.00 -16.51
N GLY A 93 -6.00 -5.93 -15.36
CA GLY A 93 -6.43 -7.12 -14.64
C GLY A 93 -7.20 -6.78 -13.37
N PRO A 94 -8.22 -7.58 -13.01
CA PRO A 94 -8.89 -7.43 -11.74
C PRO A 94 -7.91 -7.72 -10.59
N HIS A 95 -8.25 -7.24 -9.39
CA HIS A 95 -7.62 -7.75 -8.18
C HIS A 95 -8.00 -9.24 -8.03
N PRO A 96 -7.03 -10.17 -7.99
CA PRO A 96 -7.35 -11.59 -7.90
C PRO A 96 -7.99 -11.91 -6.55
N PRO A 97 -8.99 -12.80 -6.49
CA PRO A 97 -9.44 -13.34 -5.22
C PRO A 97 -8.28 -14.08 -4.54
N GLY A 98 -8.22 -14.02 -3.20
CA GLY A 98 -7.22 -14.78 -2.45
C GLY A 98 -7.32 -16.27 -2.72
N CYS A 99 -6.20 -16.98 -2.66
CA CYS A 99 -6.19 -18.44 -2.68
C CYS A 99 -6.91 -18.92 -1.42
N GLY A 100 -8.03 -19.63 -1.60
CA GLY A 100 -8.77 -20.25 -0.49
C GLY A 100 -8.03 -21.40 0.16
#